data_AF-A0A0Q6SI77-F1
#
_entry.id   AF-A0A0Q6SI77-F1
#
_cell.length_a   1.000
_cell.length_b   1.000
_cell.length_c   1.000
_cell.angle_alpha   90.00
_cell.angle_beta   90.00
_cell.angle_gamma   90.00
#
_symmetry.space_group_name_H-M   'P 1'
#
loop_
_entity.id
_entity.type
_entity.pdbx_description
1 polymer ?
#
loop_
_entity_poly.entity_id
_entity_poly.type
_entity_poly.pdbx_seq_one_letter_code
_entity_poly.pdbx_strand_id
1 'polypeptide(L)'
;MREDAPDVEPLILPLTRPPMYFGVDIIVFVVNGLSGVVLFIATSSFLAPLIVLPIHFIGLYLCQRDVHIVRVVQVFLSMRRAIRNRRFWRAGSYSP
;
A
#
# COMPACT_ATOMS: atom_id res chain seq x y z
N MET A 1 -7.35 42.30 16.64
CA MET A 1 -6.34 41.61 15.82
C MET A 1 -6.15 40.16 16.27
N ARG A 2 -7.07 39.28 15.85
CA ARG A 2 -6.78 37.94 15.30
C ARG A 2 -7.94 37.64 14.33
N GLU A 3 -8.11 38.54 13.36
CA GLU A 3 -9.17 38.43 12.33
C GLU A 3 -8.69 37.58 11.13
N ASP A 4 -7.48 37.03 11.22
CA ASP A 4 -6.84 36.22 10.17
C ASP A 4 -6.85 34.71 10.50
N ALA A 5 -7.63 34.27 11.49
CA ALA A 5 -7.76 32.84 11.79
C ALA A 5 -8.61 32.18 10.69
N PRO A 6 -8.09 31.20 9.94
CA PRO A 6 -8.85 30.57 8.88
C PRO A 6 -10.00 29.74 9.45
N ASP A 7 -11.17 29.83 8.82
CA ASP A 7 -12.29 28.92 9.09
C ASP A 7 -11.88 27.49 8.73
N VAL A 8 -11.89 26.60 9.72
CA VAL A 8 -11.49 25.19 9.58
C VAL A 8 -12.72 24.29 9.69
N GLU A 9 -13.11 23.74 8.55
CA GLU A 9 -14.14 22.69 8.47
C GLU A 9 -13.56 21.33 8.88
N PRO A 10 -14.29 20.48 9.62
CA PRO A 10 -13.80 19.16 9.99
C PRO A 10 -13.54 18.28 8.74
N LEU A 11 -12.34 17.73 8.64
CA LEU A 11 -11.97 16.84 7.55
C LEU A 11 -12.68 15.49 7.68
N ILE A 12 -13.45 15.12 6.67
CA ILE A 12 -14.07 13.79 6.55
C ILE A 12 -12.99 12.80 6.04
N LEU A 13 -12.14 12.32 6.95
CA LEU A 13 -11.03 11.40 6.68
C LEU A 13 -11.36 10.22 5.75
N PRO A 14 -12.52 9.55 5.86
CA PRO A 14 -12.85 8.42 4.99
C PRO A 14 -12.97 8.79 3.51
N LEU A 15 -13.30 10.03 3.18
CA LEU A 15 -13.43 10.47 1.78
C LEU A 15 -12.07 10.77 1.13
N THR A 16 -11.03 11.02 1.94
CA THR A 16 -9.70 11.41 1.45
C THR A 16 -8.67 10.28 1.54
N ARG A 17 -8.97 9.21 2.28
CA ARG A 17 -8.08 8.05 2.45
C ARG A 17 -8.47 6.92 1.50
N PRO A 18 -7.51 6.10 1.07
CA PRO A 18 -7.84 4.87 0.35
C PRO A 18 -8.63 3.93 1.27
N PRO A 19 -9.43 3.02 0.71
CA PRO A 19 -10.13 2.01 1.50
C PRO A 19 -9.14 1.09 2.23
N MET A 20 -9.23 1.06 3.56
CA MET A 20 -8.37 0.27 4.44
C MET A 20 -9.18 -0.82 5.15
N TYR A 21 -8.58 -1.99 5.35
CA TYR A 21 -9.17 -3.10 6.09
C TYR A 21 -8.14 -3.72 7.04
N PHE A 22 -8.50 -3.92 8.31
CA PHE A 22 -7.59 -4.33 9.38
C PHE A 22 -6.26 -3.54 9.44
N GLY A 23 -6.29 -2.25 9.11
CA GLY A 23 -5.11 -1.38 9.16
C GLY A 23 -4.18 -1.47 7.94
N VAL A 24 -4.55 -2.24 6.91
CA VAL A 24 -3.80 -2.39 5.65
C VAL A 24 -4.67 -1.95 4.47
N ASP A 25 -4.06 -1.53 3.36
CA ASP A 25 -4.78 -1.24 2.11
C ASP A 25 -5.59 -2.46 1.63
N ILE A 26 -6.79 -2.21 1.11
CA ILE A 26 -7.72 -3.27 0.69
C ILE A 26 -7.09 -4.24 -0.33
N ILE A 27 -6.25 -3.74 -1.24
CA ILE A 27 -5.63 -4.58 -2.28
C ILE A 27 -4.63 -5.54 -1.65
N VAL A 28 -3.82 -5.06 -0.70
CA VAL A 28 -2.86 -5.89 0.02
C VAL A 28 -3.60 -6.91 0.88
N PHE A 29 -4.67 -6.52 1.57
CA PHE A 29 -5.48 -7.44 2.37
C PHE A 29 -6.06 -8.59 1.52
N VAL A 30 -6.65 -8.27 0.36
CA VAL A 30 -7.23 -9.28 -0.54
C VAL A 30 -6.16 -10.20 -1.10
N VAL A 31 -5.03 -9.67 -1.57
CA VAL A 31 -3.92 -10.50 -2.09
C VAL A 31 -3.36 -11.41 -1.01
N ASN A 32 -3.20 -10.90 0.21
CA ASN A 32 -2.70 -11.64 1.37
C ASN A 32 -3.67 -12.78 1.74
N GLY A 33 -4.97 -12.51 1.85
CA GLY A 33 -6.00 -13.52 2.10
C GLY A 33 -6.10 -14.58 0.99
N LEU A 34 -6.13 -14.15 -0.28
CA LEU A 34 -6.15 -15.06 -1.43
C LEU A 34 -4.91 -15.96 -1.45
N SER A 35 -3.73 -15.39 -1.19
CA SER A 35 -2.48 -16.15 -1.10
C SER A 35 -2.54 -17.19 0.01
N GLY A 36 -3.15 -16.87 1.15
CA GLY A 36 -3.40 -17.81 2.24
C GLY A 36 -4.30 -18.98 1.83
N VAL A 37 -5.40 -18.70 1.13
CA VAL A 37 -6.31 -19.74 0.63
C VAL A 37 -5.61 -20.63 -0.42
N VAL A 38 -4.88 -20.03 -1.36
CA VAL A 38 -4.14 -20.80 -2.39
C VAL A 38 -3.09 -21.70 -1.72
N LEU A 39 -2.35 -21.18 -0.73
CA LEU A 39 -1.35 -21.96 -0.02
C LEU A 39 -1.97 -23.09 0.82
N PHE A 40 -3.11 -22.83 1.46
CA PHE A 40 -3.87 -23.86 2.17
C PHE A 40 -4.23 -25.02 1.25
N ILE A 41 -4.79 -24.73 0.06
CA ILE A 41 -5.18 -25.75 -0.92
C ILE A 41 -3.95 -26.50 -1.42
N ALA A 42 -2.87 -25.78 -1.77
CA ALA A 42 -1.66 -26.38 -2.33
C ALA A 42 -0.94 -27.31 -1.34
N THR A 43 -0.89 -26.97 -0.05
CA THR A 43 -0.20 -27.77 0.96
C THR A 43 -1.13 -28.73 1.71
N SER A 44 -2.46 -28.55 1.60
CA SER A 44 -3.47 -29.28 2.38
C SER A 44 -3.22 -29.25 3.90
N SER A 45 -2.56 -28.19 4.37
CA SER A 45 -2.15 -28.02 5.77
C SER A 45 -2.74 -26.75 6.33
N PHE A 46 -3.46 -26.86 7.45
CA PHE A 46 -4.06 -25.73 8.16
C PHE A 46 -3.03 -24.73 8.71
N LEU A 47 -1.78 -25.14 8.88
CA LEU A 47 -0.70 -24.27 9.37
C LEU A 47 -0.02 -23.47 8.26
N ALA A 48 -0.12 -23.91 7.01
CA ALA A 48 0.57 -23.26 5.89
C ALA A 48 0.18 -21.77 5.71
N PRO A 49 -1.10 -21.37 5.84
CA PRO A 49 -1.50 -19.97 5.73
C PRO A 49 -0.90 -19.04 6.80
N LEU A 50 -0.33 -19.57 7.89
CA LEU A 50 0.25 -18.74 8.95
C LEU A 50 1.42 -17.87 8.43
N ILE A 51 2.06 -18.28 7.33
CA ILE A 51 3.12 -17.50 6.67
C ILE A 51 2.63 -16.15 6.13
N VAL A 52 1.32 -15.99 5.97
CA VAL A 52 0.68 -14.77 5.49
C VAL A 52 0.62 -13.69 6.58
N LEU A 53 0.64 -14.08 7.86
CA LEU A 53 0.63 -13.17 9.00
C LEU A 53 1.84 -12.21 9.04
N PRO A 54 3.11 -12.67 8.94
CA PRO A 54 4.25 -11.75 8.93
C PRO A 54 4.17 -10.77 7.75
N ILE A 55 3.69 -11.22 6.59
CA ILE A 55 3.48 -10.35 5.43
C ILE A 55 2.43 -9.28 5.74
N HIS A 56 1.35 -9.66 6.42
CA HIS A 56 0.31 -8.73 6.85
C HIS A 56 0.85 -7.69 7.85
N PHE A 57 1.65 -8.10 8.84
CA PHE A 57 2.27 -7.19 9.81
C PHE A 57 3.23 -6.19 9.15
N ILE A 58 3.99 -6.62 8.15
CA ILE A 58 4.84 -5.70 7.36
C ILE A 58 3.96 -4.69 6.61
N GLY A 59 2.88 -5.15 5.98
CA GLY A 59 1.91 -4.28 5.31
C GLY A 59 1.29 -3.26 6.27
N LEU A 60 0.93 -3.68 7.47
CA LEU A 60 0.38 -2.84 8.53
C LEU A 60 1.39 -1.78 8.97
N TYR A 61 2.64 -2.18 9.23
CA TYR A 61 3.71 -1.25 9.59
C TYR A 61 3.96 -0.20 8.49
N LEU A 62 3.96 -0.60 7.21
CA LEU A 62 4.13 0.32 6.09
C LEU A 62 2.95 1.32 5.99
N CYS A 63 1.71 0.84 6.12
CA CYS A 63 0.52 1.69 6.05
C CYS A 63 0.40 2.66 7.24
N GLN A 64 0.99 2.33 8.39
CA GLN A 64 1.09 3.25 9.52
C GLN A 64 2.06 4.41 9.26
N ARG A 65 3.08 4.23 8.40
CA ARG A 65 4.02 5.28 8.02
C ARG A 65 3.45 6.19 6.94
N ASP A 66 2.81 5.59 5.94
CA ASP A 66 2.15 6.32 4.85
C ASP A 66 0.97 5.48 4.33
N VAL A 67 -0.24 6.05 4.42
CA VAL A 67 -1.48 5.39 3.97
C VAL A 67 -1.52 5.16 2.46
N HIS A 68 -0.74 5.94 1.68
CA HIS A 68 -0.69 5.84 0.22
C HIS A 68 0.49 5.03 -0.30
N ILE A 69 1.29 4.42 0.58
CA ILE A 69 2.51 3.69 0.19
C ILE A 69 2.23 2.59 -0.83
N VAL A 70 1.10 1.90 -0.72
CA VAL A 70 0.70 0.84 -1.66
C VAL A 70 0.46 1.41 -3.05
N ARG A 71 -0.20 2.57 -3.15
CA ARG A 71 -0.43 3.26 -4.43
C ARG A 71 0.89 3.75 -5.03
N VAL A 72 1.80 4.28 -4.23
CA VAL A 72 3.14 4.68 -4.68
C VAL A 72 3.90 3.48 -5.24
N VAL A 73 3.88 2.34 -4.54
CA VAL A 73 4.50 1.10 -5.00
C VAL A 73 3.84 0.60 -6.29
N GLN A 74 2.52 0.66 -6.40
CA GLN A 74 1.80 0.27 -7.63
C GLN A 74 2.22 1.14 -8.81
N VAL A 75 2.24 2.46 -8.66
CA VAL A 75 2.68 3.40 -9.71
C VAL A 75 4.14 3.16 -10.07
N PHE A 76 4.99 2.95 -9.06
CA PHE A 76 6.40 2.62 -9.27
C PHE A 76 6.59 1.32 -10.05
N LEU A 77 5.74 0.32 -9.81
CA LEU A 77 5.76 -0.97 -10.51
C LEU A 77 5.11 -0.91 -11.91
N SER A 78 4.12 -0.03 -12.12
CA SER A 78 3.38 0.11 -13.37
C SER A 78 4.06 1.04 -14.37
N MET A 79 4.83 2.03 -13.90
CA MET A 79 5.77 2.75 -14.73
C MET A 79 6.76 1.74 -15.33
N ARG A 80 7.42 2.10 -16.44
CA ARG A 80 8.55 1.32 -17.00
C ARG A 80 9.62 1.18 -15.91
N ARG A 81 9.47 0.13 -15.09
CA ARG A 81 10.35 -0.27 -13.98
C ARG A 81 11.77 -0.01 -14.45
N ALA A 82 12.51 0.85 -13.77
CA ALA A 82 13.91 1.06 -14.12
C ALA A 82 14.11 1.51 -15.57
N ILE A 83 14.07 2.82 -15.77
CA ILE A 83 14.81 3.42 -16.88
C ILE A 83 16.20 2.77 -16.87
N ARG A 84 16.53 2.00 -17.91
CA ARG A 84 17.73 1.12 -17.89
C ARG A 84 19.01 1.93 -17.71
N ASN A 85 18.95 3.21 -18.10
CA ASN A 85 20.00 4.21 -17.95
C ASN A 85 19.89 5.03 -16.64
N ARG A 86 19.05 4.65 -15.67
CA ARG A 86 18.91 5.36 -14.37
C ARG A 86 20.25 5.45 -13.65
N ARG A 87 21.13 4.46 -13.82
CA ARG A 87 22.51 4.51 -13.28
C ARG A 87 23.36 5.60 -13.94
N PHE A 88 23.10 5.92 -15.19
CA PHE A 88 23.79 6.97 -15.94
C PHE A 88 23.22 8.36 -15.62
N TRP A 89 21.90 8.53 -15.74
CA TRP A 89 21.26 9.86 -15.60
C TRP A 89 20.88 10.24 -14.18
N ARG A 90 20.72 9.26 -13.27
CA ARG A 90 20.21 9.44 -11.88
C ARG A 90 18.85 10.16 -11.78
N ALA A 91 18.20 10.43 -12.90
CA ALA A 91 16.91 11.08 -13.05
C ALA A 91 15.97 10.22 -13.90
N GLY A 92 14.66 10.47 -13.79
CA GLY A 92 13.67 9.85 -14.64
C GLY A 92 12.64 10.84 -15.14
N SER A 93 12.25 10.71 -16.41
CA SER A 93 11.13 11.44 -16.97
C SER A 93 9.82 10.80 -16.49
N TYR A 94 8.88 11.63 -16.03
CA TYR A 94 7.54 11.20 -15.61
C TYR A 94 6.55 11.07 -16.78
N SER A 95 7.03 11.17 -18.02
CA SER A 95 6.18 11.00 -19.20
C SER A 95 5.64 9.57 -19.28
N PRO A 96 4.31 9.39 -19.46
CA PRO A 96 3.73 8.09 -19.81
C PRO A 96 4.26 7.59 -21.17
#